data_AF-V3ZWH5-F1
#
_entry.id   AF-V3ZWH5-F1
#
_cell.length_a   1.000
_cell.length_b   1.000
_cell.length_c   1.000
_cell.angle_alpha   90.00
_cell.angle_beta   90.00
_cell.angle_gamma   90.00
#
_symmetry.space_group_name_H-M   'P 1'
#
loop_
_entity.id
_entity.type
_entity.pdbx_description
1 polymer ?
#
loop_
_entity_poly.entity_id
_entity_poly.type
_entity_poly.pdbx_seq_one_letter_code
_entity_poly.pdbx_strand_id
1 'polypeptide(L)' 'MSLYGDDCYFYYYSTCNKGTVCPYRHVPEARGNETACTLWKAGQCTRPACRYRHMEIVVSITLVNMKI' A
#
# COMPACT_ATOMS: atom_id res chain seq x y z
N MET A 1 7.35 8.53 -10.95
CA MET A 1 6.23 8.29 -10.01
C MET A 1 5.39 7.19 -10.64
N SER A 2 5.42 5.99 -10.07
CA SER A 2 4.49 4.92 -10.48
C SER A 2 3.09 5.29 -9.99
N LEU A 3 2.09 5.27 -10.87
CA LEU A 3 0.77 5.85 -10.64
C LEU A 3 -0.34 4.82 -10.45
N TYR A 4 -0.12 3.56 -10.85
CA TYR A 4 -1.15 2.52 -10.83
C TYR A 4 -0.60 1.25 -10.19
N GLY A 5 -1.50 0.44 -9.61
CA GLY A 5 -1.14 -0.81 -8.93
C GLY A 5 -0.92 -0.62 -7.43
N ASP A 6 -0.08 -1.50 -6.88
CA ASP A 6 0.08 -1.65 -5.43
C ASP A 6 1.02 -0.59 -4.84
N ASP A 7 0.70 -0.16 -3.62
CA ASP A 7 1.50 0.80 -2.87
C ASP A 7 2.85 0.22 -2.48
N CYS A 8 3.90 1.05 -2.59
CA CYS A 8 5.21 0.67 -2.08
C CYS A 8 5.18 0.63 -0.55
N TYR A 9 5.36 -0.55 0.03
CA TYR A 9 5.43 -0.74 1.48
C TYR A 9 6.43 0.21 2.15
N PHE A 10 7.66 0.31 1.62
CA PHE A 10 8.70 1.17 2.19
C PHE A 10 8.41 2.66 2.03
N TYR A 11 7.81 3.09 0.92
CA TYR A 11 7.37 4.48 0.79
C TYR A 11 6.25 4.82 1.76
N TYR A 12 5.41 3.85 2.09
CA TYR A 12 4.27 4.09 2.94
C TYR A 12 4.66 4.12 4.43
N TYR A 13 5.48 3.15 4.87
CA TYR A 13 5.83 2.93 6.27
C TYR A 13 7.25 3.35 6.66
N SER A 14 8.11 3.71 5.70
CA SER A 14 9.52 4.02 5.95
C SER A 14 10.07 4.97 4.87
N THR A 15 11.33 4.77 4.46
CA THR A 15 12.01 5.45 3.37
C THR A 15 12.24 4.48 2.20
N CYS A 16 11.74 4.83 1.02
CA CYS A 16 12.02 4.11 -0.22
C CYS A 16 13.17 4.78 -0.98
N ASN A 17 14.28 4.07 -1.19
CA ASN A 17 15.47 4.60 -1.88
C ASN A 17 15.43 4.40 -3.41
N LYS A 18 14.39 3.76 -3.95
CA LYS A 18 14.25 3.53 -5.40
C LYS A 18 13.77 4.77 -6.15
N GLY A 19 13.35 5.83 -5.47
CA GLY A 19 12.92 7.08 -6.10
C GLY A 19 11.85 6.87 -7.18
N THR A 20 12.07 7.44 -8.36
CA THR A 20 11.16 7.35 -9.51
C THR A 20 11.17 6.01 -10.24
N VAL A 21 12.21 5.20 -10.05
CA VAL A 21 12.34 3.86 -10.64
C VAL A 21 11.70 2.76 -9.79
N CYS A 22 11.07 3.13 -8.67
CA CYS A 22 10.28 2.18 -7.90
C CYS A 22 9.12 1.64 -8.75
N PRO A 23 8.97 0.31 -8.90
CA PRO A 23 7.86 -0.26 -9.66
C PRO A 23 6.52 -0.08 -8.94
N TYR A 24 6.57 0.10 -7.62
CA TYR A 24 5.41 0.28 -6.78
C TYR A 24 5.00 1.74 -6.66
N ARG A 25 3.71 1.94 -6.41
CA ARG A 25 3.06 3.24 -6.37
C ARG A 25 3.52 4.08 -5.18
N HIS A 26 3.84 5.35 -5.44
CA HIS A 26 4.20 6.36 -4.45
C HIS A 26 3.21 7.52 -4.52
N VAL A 27 2.27 7.62 -3.57
CA VAL A 27 1.28 8.70 -3.53
C VAL A 27 1.26 9.36 -2.15
N PRO A 28 1.64 10.65 -2.05
CA PRO A 28 1.71 11.38 -0.78
C PRO A 28 0.38 11.40 -0.03
N GLU A 29 -0.72 11.52 -0.74
CA GLU A 29 -2.08 11.61 -0.18
C GLU A 29 -2.56 10.27 0.41
N ALA A 30 -1.97 9.16 -0.02
CA ALA A 30 -2.22 7.85 0.55
C ALA A 30 -1.34 7.61 1.79
N ARG A 31 -0.19 8.28 1.92
CA ARG A 31 0.75 8.06 3.03
C ARG A 31 0.08 8.39 4.36
N GLY A 32 -0.07 7.38 5.21
CA GLY A 32 -0.75 7.49 6.52
C GLY A 32 -2.26 7.21 6.49
N ASN A 33 -2.88 6.99 5.33
CA ASN A 33 -4.28 6.55 5.25
C ASN A 33 -4.42 5.02 5.40
N GLU A 34 -4.63 4.54 6.62
CA GLU A 34 -4.72 3.10 6.89
C GLU A 34 -5.92 2.38 6.26
N THR A 35 -6.82 3.10 5.59
CA THR A 35 -7.97 2.53 4.90
C THR A 35 -7.56 1.99 3.53
N ALA A 36 -7.71 0.68 3.33
CA ALA A 36 -7.52 0.05 2.03
C ALA A 36 -8.64 0.44 1.05
N CYS A 37 -8.29 0.68 -0.21
CA CYS A 37 -9.24 1.02 -1.26
C CYS A 37 -10.09 -0.21 -1.64
N THR A 38 -11.40 -0.13 -1.46
CA THR A 38 -12.33 -1.22 -1.81
C THR A 38 -12.38 -1.48 -3.32
N LEU A 39 -12.28 -0.44 -4.14
CA LEU A 39 -12.23 -0.56 -5.60
C LEU A 39 -10.92 -1.22 -6.06
N TRP A 40 -9.78 -0.96 -5.41
CA TRP A 40 -8.53 -1.63 -5.72
C TRP A 40 -8.61 -3.11 -5.36
N LYS A 41 -9.17 -3.46 -4.20
CA LYS A 41 -9.42 -4.86 -3.82
C LYS A 41 -10.29 -5.60 -4.84
N ALA A 42 -11.23 -4.90 -5.46
CA ALA A 42 -12.08 -5.44 -6.53
C ALA A 42 -11.42 -5.43 -7.91
N GLY A 43 -10.19 -4.90 -8.07
CA GLY A 43 -9.51 -4.75 -9.36
C GLY A 43 -10.09 -3.63 -10.25
N GLN A 44 -10.87 -2.71 -9.68
CA GLN A 44 -11.64 -1.68 -10.39
C GLN A 44 -11.15 -0.25 -10.13
N CYS A 45 -10.17 -0.04 -9.25
CA CYS A 45 -9.63 1.30 -9.01
C CYS A 45 -8.77 1.76 -10.18
N THR A 46 -9.25 2.75 -10.92
CA THR A 46 -8.54 3.38 -12.04
C THR A 46 -7.92 4.73 -11.67
N ARG A 47 -7.98 5.13 -10.38
CA ARG A 47 -7.50 6.44 -9.92
C ARG A 47 -5.98 6.40 -9.68
N PRO A 48 -5.17 7.11 -10.47
CA PRO A 48 -3.72 7.09 -10.29
C PRO A 48 -3.30 7.63 -8.91
N ALA A 49 -3.87 8.77 -8.52
CA ALA A 49 -3.68 9.40 -7.21
C ALA A 49 -4.81 9.03 -6.22
N CYS A 50 -5.25 7.76 -6.19
CA CYS A 50 -6.15 7.28 -5.14
C CYS A 50 -5.61 7.57 -3.73
N ARG A 51 -6.36 8.32 -2.91
CA ARG A 51 -5.95 8.62 -1.53
C ARG A 51 -6.04 7.43 -0.57
N TYR A 52 -6.64 6.32 -1.01
CA TYR A 52 -6.80 5.11 -0.23
C TYR A 52 -5.67 4.14 -0.54
N ARG A 53 -5.31 3.31 0.44
CA ARG A 53 -4.17 2.40 0.35
C ARG A 53 -4.45 1.25 -0.63
N HIS A 54 -3.50 0.97 -1.51
CA HIS A 54 -3.52 -0.13 -2.48
C HIS A 54 -2.57 -1.25 -2.04
N MET A 55 -2.72 -1.73 -0.81
CA MET A 55 -2.04 -2.93 -0.30
C MET A 55 -2.84 -3.52 0.86
N GLU A 56 -2.76 -4.83 1.04
CA GLU A 56 -3.28 -5.50 2.23
C GLU A 56 -2.19 -5.62 3.29
N ILE A 57 -2.55 -5.29 4.53
CA ILE A 57 -1.71 -5.58 5.69
C ILE A 57 -2.33 -6.76 6.39
N VAL A 58 -1.81 -7.94 6.07
CA VAL A 58 -2.05 -9.12 6.87
C VAL A 58 -1.28 -8.95 8.18
N VAL A 59 -1.96 -8.43 9.20
CA VAL A 59 -1.50 -8.60 10.58
C VAL A 59 -1.63 -10.09 10.86
N SER A 60 -0.53 -10.82 10.83
CA SER A 60 -0.49 -12.25 11.16
C SER A 60 -0.74 -12.43 12.67
N ILE A 61 -2.01 -12.34 13.08
CA ILE A 61 -2.49 -12.67 14.44
C ILE A 61 -2.21 -14.16 14.76
N THR A 62 -1.96 -14.99 13.74
CA THR A 62 -1.62 -16.42 13.89
C THR A 62 -0.29 -16.68 14.59
N LEU A 63 0.65 -15.72 14.66
CA LEU A 63 1.92 -15.93 15.36
C LEU A 63 1.86 -15.61 16.87
N VAL A 64 0.81 -14.96 17.35
CA VAL A 64 0.68 -14.65 18.79
C VAL A 64 0.08 -15.83 19.57
N ASN A 65 -0.66 -16.74 18.90
CA ASN A 65 -1.34 -17.87 19.54
C ASN A 65 -0.64 -19.24 19.41
N MET A 66 0.64 -19.28 18.99
CA MET A 66 1.43 -20.54 18.90
C MET A 66 2.57 -20.63 19.93
N LYS A 67 2.48 -19.87 21.04
CA LYS A 67 3.36 -20.01 22.20
C LYS A 67 2.55 -19.89 23.50
N ILE A 68 1.78 -20.92 23.82
CA ILE A 68 1.45 -21.33 25.19
C ILE A 68 1.79 -22.80 25.30
#